data_AF-A0A947BAM4-F1
#
_entry.id   AF-A0A947BAM4-F1
#
_cell.length_a   1.000
_cell.length_b   1.000
_cell.length_c   1.000
_cell.angle_alpha   90.00
_cell.angle_beta   90.00
_cell.angle_gamma   90.00
#
_symmetry.space_group_name_H-M   'P 1'
#
loop_
_entity.id
_entity.type
_entity.pdbx_description
1 polymer ?
#
loop_
_entity_poly.entity_id
_entity_poly.type
_entity_poly.pdbx_seq_one_letter_code
_entity_poly.pdbx_strand_id
1 'polypeptide(L)'
;MYMMKLNHLVDDKMHARSTGPYSLVTQQPLGGKAQFGGQRFGEMEVWALEAYGAAYTLQEMLTVKSDDTNGRTQMYKNIVDGEHQMKAGMPESFNVLTKEIRSLGIDAELEQK
;
A
#
# COMPACT_ATOMS: atom_id res chain seq x y z
N MET A 1 -24.15 37.75 19.41
CA MET A 1 -22.91 37.02 19.08
C MET A 1 -22.88 36.79 17.58
N TYR A 2 -21.83 37.22 16.88
CA TYR A 2 -21.67 36.98 15.44
C TYR A 2 -20.70 35.82 15.24
N MET A 3 -21.08 34.81 14.45
CA MET A 3 -20.24 33.66 14.11
C MET A 3 -20.00 33.60 12.60
N MET A 4 -18.75 33.34 12.20
CA MET A 4 -18.35 33.22 10.80
C MET A 4 -18.18 31.76 10.41
N LYS A 5 -18.60 31.41 9.19
CA LYS A 5 -18.36 30.10 8.58
C LYS A 5 -16.98 30.09 7.92
N LEU A 6 -16.14 29.13 8.29
CA LEU A 6 -14.83 28.90 7.67
C LEU A 6 -14.98 28.08 6.37
N ASN A 7 -13.98 28.19 5.49
CA ASN A 7 -13.98 27.54 4.17
C ASN A 7 -13.71 26.01 4.22
N HIS A 8 -13.42 25.45 5.40
CA HIS A 8 -13.05 24.03 5.54
C HIS A 8 -14.29 23.16 5.74
N LEU A 9 -14.93 22.80 4.63
CA LEU A 9 -16.11 21.93 4.63
C LEU A 9 -15.70 20.45 4.60
N VAL A 10 -16.55 19.61 5.19
CA VAL A 10 -16.34 18.15 5.23
C VAL A 10 -16.48 17.53 3.84
N ASP A 11 -17.42 18.05 3.03
CA ASP A 11 -17.68 17.59 1.66
C ASP A 11 -16.42 17.62 0.79
N ASP A 12 -15.55 18.61 1.00
CA ASP A 12 -14.28 18.73 0.27
C ASP A 12 -13.21 17.74 0.76
N LYS A 13 -13.34 17.23 1.99
CA LYS A 13 -12.31 16.43 2.67
C LYS A 13 -12.57 14.93 2.65
N MET A 14 -13.83 14.50 2.59
CA MET A 14 -14.13 13.07 2.52
C MET A 14 -13.55 12.45 1.24
N HIS A 15 -12.83 11.35 1.40
CA HIS A 15 -12.21 10.59 0.33
C HIS A 15 -12.14 9.11 0.71
N ALA A 16 -12.50 8.24 -0.24
CA ALA A 16 -12.43 6.80 -0.08
C ALA A 16 -11.91 6.18 -1.36
N ARG A 17 -11.18 5.08 -1.22
CA ARG A 17 -10.58 4.34 -2.33
C ARG A 17 -10.71 2.85 -2.07
N SER A 18 -11.16 2.11 -3.08
CA SER A 18 -11.07 0.64 -3.13
C SER A 18 -9.88 0.20 -4.00
N THR A 19 -9.91 0.52 -5.29
CA THR A 19 -8.82 0.33 -6.26
C THR A 19 -8.59 1.63 -7.03
N GLY A 20 -7.49 1.74 -7.77
CA GLY A 20 -7.15 2.98 -8.47
C GLY A 20 -5.80 2.92 -9.18
N PRO A 21 -5.26 4.05 -9.65
CA PRO A 21 -3.99 4.10 -10.35
C PRO A 21 -2.79 3.85 -9.41
N TYR A 22 -1.69 3.42 -10.02
CA TYR A 22 -0.44 3.07 -9.36
C TYR A 22 0.75 3.78 -10.01
N SER A 23 1.81 3.96 -9.23
CA SER A 23 3.10 4.48 -9.69
C SER A 23 3.74 3.53 -10.71
N LEU A 24 4.38 4.10 -11.73
CA LEU A 24 5.06 3.33 -12.78
C LEU A 24 6.24 2.51 -12.22
N VAL A 25 7.02 3.11 -11.31
CA VAL A 25 8.27 2.51 -10.82
C VAL A 25 8.01 1.63 -9.60
N THR A 26 7.42 2.18 -8.55
CA THR A 26 7.24 1.48 -7.27
C THR A 26 6.00 0.60 -7.22
N GLN A 27 5.12 0.68 -8.22
CA GLN A 27 3.82 -0.02 -8.25
C GLN A 27 2.89 0.27 -7.06
N GLN A 28 3.23 1.26 -6.22
CA GLN A 28 2.44 1.69 -5.08
C GLN A 28 1.25 2.57 -5.50
N PRO A 29 0.17 2.61 -4.70
CA PRO A 29 -0.97 3.48 -4.95
C PRO A 29 -0.56 4.96 -5.03
N LEU A 30 -1.04 5.71 -6.03
CA LEU A 30 -0.77 7.16 -6.11
C LEU A 30 -1.35 7.91 -4.91
N GLY A 31 -0.85 9.11 -4.62
CA GLY A 31 -1.32 9.97 -3.53
C GLY A 31 -2.31 11.05 -3.98
N GLY A 32 -3.09 11.57 -3.03
CA GLY A 32 -3.95 12.75 -3.23
C GLY A 32 -5.37 12.45 -3.77
N LYS A 33 -6.36 13.18 -3.26
CA LYS A 33 -7.78 13.00 -3.58
C LYS A 33 -8.06 13.10 -5.09
N ALA A 34 -7.42 14.04 -5.79
CA ALA A 34 -7.62 14.27 -7.22
C ALA A 34 -7.20 13.10 -8.12
N GLN A 35 -6.31 12.22 -7.64
CA GLN A 35 -5.79 11.06 -8.40
C GLN A 35 -6.41 9.74 -7.92
N PHE A 36 -7.53 9.79 -7.18
CA PHE A 36 -8.06 8.64 -6.45
C PHE A 36 -6.98 7.98 -5.58
N GLY A 37 -6.20 8.82 -4.90
CA GLY A 37 -5.01 8.40 -4.19
C GLY A 37 -5.31 7.56 -2.95
N GLY A 38 -4.36 6.71 -2.56
CA GLY A 38 -4.38 5.94 -1.34
C GLY A 38 -3.93 6.80 -0.15
N GLN A 39 -4.24 6.33 1.05
CA GLN A 39 -3.71 6.92 2.28
C GLN A 39 -2.29 6.41 2.50
N ARG A 40 -1.39 7.30 2.93
CA ARG A 40 -0.05 6.89 3.35
C ARG A 40 -0.15 6.11 4.66
N PHE A 41 0.34 4.87 4.62
CA PHE A 41 0.63 4.08 5.82
C PHE A 41 2.12 4.26 6.12
N GLY A 42 2.43 5.07 7.14
CA GLY A 42 3.79 5.45 7.49
C GLY A 42 4.41 4.52 8.52
N GLU A 43 5.65 4.81 8.88
CA GLU A 43 6.44 4.05 9.84
C GLU A 43 5.79 4.04 11.23
N MET A 44 5.17 5.15 11.66
CA MET A 44 4.47 5.21 12.95
C MET A 44 3.23 4.30 12.97
N GLU A 45 2.49 4.21 11.86
CA GLU A 45 1.35 3.30 11.76
C GLU A 45 1.79 1.84 11.67
N VAL A 46 2.93 1.55 11.03
CA VAL A 46 3.57 0.22 11.06
C VAL A 46 3.89 -0.17 12.50
N TRP A 47 4.57 0.69 13.26
CA TRP A 47 4.89 0.43 14.67
C TRP A 47 3.64 0.18 15.51
N ALA A 48 2.56 0.90 15.23
CA ALA A 48 1.30 0.66 15.92
C ALA A 48 0.80 -0.78 15.71
N LEU A 49 0.80 -1.29 14.47
CA LEU A 49 0.38 -2.67 14.19
C LEU A 49 1.36 -3.71 14.75
N GLU A 50 2.66 -3.43 14.73
CA GLU A 50 3.69 -4.28 15.33
C GLU A 50 3.48 -4.41 16.84
N ALA A 51 3.20 -3.30 17.54
CA ALA A 51 2.94 -3.30 18.97
C ALA A 51 1.68 -4.12 19.34
N TYR A 52 0.67 -4.13 18.48
CA TYR A 52 -0.51 -5.00 18.65
C TYR A 52 -0.24 -6.47 18.30
N GLY A 53 0.91 -6.81 17.71
CA GLY A 53 1.18 -8.15 17.18
C GLY A 53 0.32 -8.52 15.97
N ALA A 54 -0.19 -7.53 15.23
CA ALA A 54 -1.10 -7.72 14.11
C ALA A 54 -0.35 -8.10 12.81
N ALA A 55 0.41 -9.19 12.85
CA ALA A 55 1.31 -9.60 11.77
C ALA A 55 0.62 -9.78 10.41
N TYR A 56 -0.55 -10.43 10.37
CA TYR A 56 -1.29 -10.64 9.11
C TYR A 56 -1.84 -9.34 8.54
N THR A 57 -2.35 -8.45 9.39
CA THR A 57 -2.84 -7.13 8.97
C THR A 57 -1.69 -6.28 8.42
N LEU A 58 -0.54 -6.30 9.09
CA LEU A 58 0.65 -5.60 8.64
C LEU A 58 1.14 -6.15 7.30
N GLN A 59 1.23 -7.49 7.16
CA GLN A 59 1.59 -8.13 5.90
C GLN A 59 0.63 -7.73 4.78
N GLU A 60 -0.67 -7.69 5.05
CA GLU A 60 -1.68 -7.28 4.07
C GLU A 60 -1.48 -5.83 3.62
N MET A 61 -1.23 -4.91 4.56
CA MET A 61 -0.95 -3.50 4.26
C MET A 61 0.32 -3.31 3.42
N LEU A 62 1.36 -4.09 3.71
CA LEU A 62 2.66 -3.97 3.03
C LEU A 62 2.73 -4.68 1.68
N THR A 63 1.83 -5.63 1.39
CA THR A 63 1.88 -6.46 0.17
C THR A 63 0.67 -6.22 -0.72
N VAL A 64 -0.39 -7.04 -0.57
CA VAL A 64 -1.55 -7.11 -1.46
C VAL A 64 -2.38 -5.82 -1.52
N LYS A 65 -2.30 -4.96 -0.51
CA LYS A 65 -2.95 -3.62 -0.52
C LYS A 65 -2.05 -2.51 -1.08
N SER A 66 -0.77 -2.77 -1.29
CA SER A 66 0.22 -1.79 -1.74
C SER A 66 0.75 -2.13 -3.14
N ASP A 67 1.82 -2.91 -3.23
CA ASP A 67 2.66 -3.05 -4.42
C ASP A 67 2.89 -4.50 -4.87
N ASP A 68 2.29 -5.50 -4.20
CA ASP A 68 2.25 -6.87 -4.73
C ASP A 68 1.26 -6.95 -5.89
N THR A 69 1.77 -6.83 -7.11
CA THR A 69 0.98 -6.73 -8.35
C THR A 69 0.17 -7.99 -8.64
N ASN A 70 0.75 -9.16 -8.37
CA ASN A 70 0.10 -10.46 -8.57
C ASN A 70 -0.89 -10.72 -7.43
N GLY A 71 -0.45 -10.52 -6.18
CA GLY A 71 -1.26 -10.72 -4.98
C GLY A 71 -2.50 -9.84 -4.95
N ARG A 72 -2.40 -8.55 -5.30
CA ARG A 72 -3.58 -7.65 -5.33
C ARG A 72 -4.61 -8.07 -6.36
N THR A 73 -4.17 -8.54 -7.53
CA THR A 73 -5.06 -8.96 -8.62
C THR A 73 -5.80 -10.24 -8.23
N GLN A 74 -5.11 -11.18 -7.61
CA GLN A 74 -5.72 -12.40 -7.10
C GLN A 74 -6.65 -12.10 -5.93
N MET A 75 -6.26 -11.23 -5.00
CA MET A 75 -7.08 -10.81 -3.87
C MET A 75 -8.40 -10.20 -4.32
N TYR A 76 -8.38 -9.33 -5.34
CA TYR A 76 -9.60 -8.76 -5.91
C TYR A 76 -10.53 -9.84 -6.47
N LYS A 77 -10.00 -10.81 -7.23
CA LYS A 77 -10.78 -11.94 -7.75
C LYS A 77 -11.37 -12.77 -6.62
N ASN A 78 -10.55 -13.15 -5.65
CA ASN A 78 -10.96 -13.94 -4.49
C ASN A 78 -12.14 -13.26 -3.74
N ILE A 79 -12.06 -11.94 -3.51
CA ILE A 79 -13.14 -11.17 -2.88
C ILE A 79 -14.43 -11.22 -3.71
N VAL A 80 -14.34 -11.12 -5.04
CA VAL A 80 -15.51 -11.22 -5.94
C VAL A 80 -16.10 -12.63 -5.95
N ASP A 81 -15.25 -13.65 -5.90
CA ASP A 81 -15.64 -15.07 -5.92
C ASP A 81 -16.11 -15.58 -4.54
N GLY A 82 -15.98 -14.77 -3.49
CA GLY A 82 -16.34 -15.13 -2.11
C GLY A 82 -15.29 -16.00 -1.40
N GLU A 83 -14.11 -16.16 -1.98
CA GLU A 83 -12.97 -16.83 -1.36
C GLU A 83 -12.14 -15.81 -0.56
N HIS A 84 -11.79 -16.13 0.69
CA HIS A 84 -11.05 -15.21 1.56
C HIS A 84 -9.61 -15.63 1.78
N GLN A 85 -8.98 -16.20 0.75
CA GLN A 85 -7.58 -16.60 0.80
C GLN A 85 -6.67 -15.44 0.39
N MET A 86 -5.63 -15.20 1.19
CA MET A 86 -4.58 -14.26 0.90
C MET A 86 -3.28 -15.02 0.66
N LYS A 87 -2.61 -14.72 -0.46
CA LYS A 87 -1.24 -15.17 -0.74
C LYS A 87 -0.37 -13.94 -0.98
N ALA A 88 0.47 -13.60 -0.02
CA ALA A 88 1.44 -12.53 -0.13
C ALA A 88 2.65 -13.01 -0.93
N GLY A 89 3.01 -12.30 -1.98
CA GLY A 89 4.29 -12.43 -2.67
C GLY A 89 5.35 -11.47 -2.15
N MET A 90 6.46 -11.38 -2.89
CA MET A 90 7.48 -10.35 -2.67
C MET A 90 6.97 -9.00 -3.17
N PRO A 91 7.04 -7.93 -2.35
CA PRO A 91 6.74 -6.56 -2.77
C PRO A 91 7.57 -6.11 -3.98
N GLU A 92 6.97 -5.38 -4.91
CA GLU A 92 7.73 -4.81 -6.04
C GLU A 92 8.74 -3.76 -5.57
N SER A 93 8.46 -3.03 -4.47
CA SER A 93 9.45 -2.12 -3.88
C SER A 93 10.76 -2.81 -3.49
N PHE A 94 10.70 -4.07 -3.03
CA PHE A 94 11.90 -4.84 -2.73
C PHE A 94 12.66 -5.24 -4.01
N ASN A 95 11.95 -5.58 -5.08
CA ASN A 95 12.56 -5.84 -6.39
C ASN A 95 13.22 -4.58 -6.98
N VAL A 96 12.60 -3.41 -6.78
CA VAL A 96 13.20 -2.12 -7.17
C VAL A 96 14.47 -1.87 -6.36
N LEU A 97 14.42 -2.05 -5.03
CA LEU A 97 15.57 -1.89 -4.15
C LEU A 97 16.78 -2.75 -4.56
N THR A 98 16.55 -4.05 -4.82
CA THR A 98 17.63 -4.95 -5.25
C THR A 98 18.27 -4.53 -6.57
N LYS A 99 17.47 -4.05 -7.53
CA LYS A 99 17.97 -3.49 -8.80
C LYS A 99 18.75 -2.19 -8.60
N GLU A 100 18.28 -1.32 -7.71
CA GLU A 100 18.98 -0.07 -7.38
C GLU A 100 20.33 -0.34 -6.71
N ILE A 101 20.41 -1.29 -5.77
CA ILE A 101 21.68 -1.70 -5.14
C ILE A 101 22.66 -2.28 -6.18
N ARG A 102 22.18 -3.14 -7.08
CA ARG A 102 22.98 -3.70 -8.19
C ARG A 102 23.51 -2.63 -9.15
N SER A 103 22.77 -1.55 -9.35
CA SER A 103 23.24 -0.43 -10.19
C SER A 103 24.47 0.28 -9.61
N LEU A 104 24.72 0.15 -8.30
CA LEU A 104 25.90 0.67 -7.62
C LEU A 104 27.10 -0.29 -7.65
N GLY A 105 26.97 -1.45 -8.31
CA GLY A 105 28.00 -2.49 -8.35
C GLY A 105 28.04 -3.38 -7.11
N ILE A 106 27.01 -3.35 -6.27
CA ILE A 106 26.84 -4.22 -5.12
C ILE A 106 25.87 -5.34 -5.50
N ASP A 107 26.28 -6.60 -5.37
CA ASP A 107 25.37 -7.72 -5.62
C ASP A 107 24.74 -8.22 -4.32
N ALA A 108 23.43 -8.37 -4.34
CA ALA A 108 22.61 -8.83 -3.23
C ALA A 108 21.65 -9.90 -3.75
N GLU A 109 21.76 -11.11 -3.21
CA GLU A 109 20.94 -12.25 -3.60
C GLU A 109 20.21 -12.82 -2.38
N LEU A 110 19.00 -13.34 -2.61
CA LEU A 110 18.26 -14.09 -1.60
C LEU A 110 18.79 -15.51 -1.58
N GLU A 111 19.45 -15.89 -0.48
CA GLU A 111 19.88 -17.26 -0.25
C GLU A 111 18.70 -18.10 0.24
N GLN A 112 18.41 -19.21 -0.45
CA GLN A 112 17.48 -20.23 0.05
C GLN A 112 18.26 -21.21 0.92
N LYS A 113 17.87 -21.36 2.18
CA LYS A 113 18.33 -22.43 3.07
C LYS A 113 17.55 -23.72 2.85
#